data_AF-A0A938U191-F1
#
_entry.id   AF-A0A938U191-F1
#
_cell.length_a   1.000
_cell.length_b   1.000
_cell.length_c   1.000
_cell.angle_alpha   90.00
_cell.angle_beta   90.00
_cell.angle_gamma   90.00
#
_symmetry.space_group_name_H-M   'P 1'
#
loop_
_entity.id
_entity.type
_entity.pdbx_description
1 polymer ?
#
loop_
_entity_poly.entity_id
_entity_poly.type
_entity_poly.pdbx_seq_one_letter_code
_entity_poly.pdbx_strand_id
1 'polypeptide(L)'
;MKNLPPPPSRLDRVAIVIQHAEVLADEASDARLFDIADRLRLLASRLAIYLEEAETTSTRVDAARAHRRERATRLRQASTRLGVELEERLAPEDAAGLVVGLRLSPDAVTRFRLKRLTEAQRALLGEVADDCERALLELEVADDRALEATAHAFVTRVRALDRAHALRRQLQRDKNTILAALPVDSVAAARVRRYVVRTRSAESFGRRVELDAA
;
A
#
# COMPACT_ATOMS: atom_id res chain seq x y z
N MET A 1 -15.62 15.21 24.52
CA MET A 1 -15.58 15.16 23.04
C MET A 1 -15.76 13.70 22.63
N LYS A 2 -16.85 13.33 21.94
CA LYS A 2 -17.04 11.96 21.44
C LYS A 2 -16.16 11.80 20.21
N ASN A 3 -15.08 11.03 20.33
CA ASN A 3 -14.26 10.64 19.19
C ASN A 3 -15.14 9.84 18.25
N LEU A 4 -15.47 10.42 17.09
CA LEU A 4 -16.07 9.67 16.00
C LEU A 4 -15.08 8.57 15.61
N PRO A 5 -15.55 7.34 15.37
CA PRO A 5 -14.68 6.29 14.87
C PRO A 5 -13.99 6.79 13.58
N PRO A 6 -12.70 6.45 13.38
CA PRO A 6 -12.00 6.84 12.17
C PRO A 6 -12.79 6.35 10.94
N PRO A 7 -12.77 7.11 9.83
CA PRO A 7 -13.46 6.69 8.63
C PRO A 7 -12.94 5.29 8.23
N PRO A 8 -13.83 4.36 7.84
CA PRO A 8 -13.43 3.01 7.49
C PRO A 8 -12.39 3.05 6.38
N SER A 9 -11.45 2.10 6.43
CA SER A 9 -10.39 1.95 5.45
C SER A 9 -10.99 1.86 4.04
N ARG A 10 -10.20 2.22 3.01
CA ARG A 10 -10.71 2.13 1.62
C ARG A 10 -11.08 0.67 1.25
N LEU A 11 -10.49 -0.33 1.89
CA LEU A 11 -10.78 -1.76 1.66
C LEU A 11 -11.99 -2.28 2.44
N ASP A 12 -12.31 -1.73 3.61
CA ASP A 12 -13.55 -2.05 4.35
C ASP A 12 -14.79 -1.78 3.46
N ARG A 13 -14.68 -0.76 2.61
CA ARG A 13 -15.72 -0.43 1.63
C ARG A 13 -15.89 -1.49 0.55
N VAL A 14 -14.87 -2.30 0.25
CA VAL A 14 -14.95 -3.43 -0.69
C VAL A 14 -15.70 -4.58 -0.01
N ALA A 15 -15.35 -4.91 1.24
CA ALA A 15 -16.03 -5.93 2.04
C ALA A 15 -17.55 -5.69 2.16
N ILE A 16 -17.96 -4.43 2.40
CA ILE A 16 -19.39 -4.05 2.43
C ILE A 16 -20.08 -4.34 1.09
N VAL A 17 -19.40 -4.16 -0.04
CA VAL A 17 -19.99 -4.42 -1.38
C VAL A 17 -20.17 -5.92 -1.61
N ILE A 18 -19.21 -6.73 -1.16
CA ILE A 18 -19.31 -8.20 -1.19
C ILE A 18 -20.54 -8.63 -0.39
N GLN A 19 -20.65 -8.16 0.86
CA GLN A 19 -21.79 -8.49 1.72
C GLN A 19 -23.13 -8.06 1.10
N HIS A 20 -23.20 -6.88 0.49
CA HIS A 20 -24.42 -6.45 -0.21
C HIS A 20 -24.76 -7.34 -1.41
N ALA A 21 -23.76 -7.85 -2.13
CA ALA A 21 -23.95 -8.76 -3.24
C ALA A 21 -24.44 -10.14 -2.78
N GLU A 22 -23.90 -10.66 -1.68
CA GLU A 22 -24.35 -11.91 -1.06
C GLU A 22 -25.81 -11.81 -0.63
N VAL A 23 -26.17 -10.76 0.11
CA VAL A 23 -27.56 -10.59 0.54
C VAL A 23 -28.51 -10.43 -0.64
N LEU A 24 -28.18 -9.60 -1.64
CA LEU A 24 -29.04 -9.45 -2.81
C LEU A 24 -29.14 -10.74 -3.64
N ALA A 25 -28.11 -11.59 -3.62
CA ALA A 25 -28.19 -12.90 -4.27
C ALA A 25 -29.18 -13.83 -3.55
N ASP A 26 -29.20 -13.82 -2.22
CA ASP A 26 -30.14 -14.64 -1.44
C ASP A 26 -31.58 -14.17 -1.64
N GLU A 27 -31.81 -12.85 -1.62
CA GLU A 27 -33.15 -12.28 -1.91
C GLU A 27 -33.58 -12.55 -3.36
N ALA A 28 -32.64 -12.53 -4.32
CA ALA A 28 -32.93 -12.92 -5.71
C ALA A 28 -33.30 -14.41 -5.82
N SER A 29 -32.62 -15.27 -5.07
CA SER A 29 -32.91 -16.71 -5.00
C SER A 29 -34.30 -16.96 -4.43
N ASP A 30 -34.68 -16.27 -3.35
CA ASP A 30 -36.02 -16.32 -2.76
C ASP A 30 -37.10 -15.87 -3.77
N ALA A 31 -36.78 -14.86 -4.58
CA ALA A 31 -37.64 -14.38 -5.67
C ALA A 31 -37.63 -15.26 -6.93
N ARG A 32 -36.90 -16.39 -6.92
CA ARG A 32 -36.69 -17.29 -8.07
C ARG A 32 -36.01 -16.64 -9.28
N LEU A 33 -35.26 -15.56 -9.06
CA LEU A 33 -34.43 -14.88 -10.05
C LEU A 33 -33.01 -15.48 -10.06
N PHE A 34 -32.92 -16.77 -10.36
CA PHE A 34 -31.68 -17.56 -10.21
C PHE A 34 -30.51 -17.00 -11.02
N ASP A 35 -30.74 -16.55 -12.25
CA ASP A 35 -29.69 -15.94 -13.09
C ASP A 35 -29.06 -14.68 -12.46
N ILE A 36 -29.85 -13.93 -11.67
CA ILE A 36 -29.36 -12.76 -10.93
C ILE A 36 -28.59 -13.24 -9.70
N ALA A 37 -29.14 -14.20 -8.95
CA ALA A 37 -28.50 -14.76 -7.76
C ALA A 37 -27.10 -15.33 -8.08
N ASP A 38 -27.01 -16.18 -9.11
CA ASP A 38 -25.75 -16.83 -9.49
C ASP A 38 -24.72 -15.83 -10.00
N ARG A 39 -25.15 -14.84 -10.79
CA ARG A 39 -24.27 -13.75 -11.24
C ARG A 39 -23.74 -12.93 -10.06
N LEU A 40 -24.59 -12.57 -9.10
CA LEU A 40 -24.20 -11.79 -7.93
C LEU A 40 -23.22 -12.57 -7.04
N ARG A 41 -23.47 -13.87 -6.79
CA ARG A 41 -22.52 -14.75 -6.06
C ARG A 41 -21.18 -14.82 -6.76
N LEU A 42 -21.17 -15.06 -8.08
CA LEU A 42 -19.94 -15.12 -8.87
C LEU A 42 -19.14 -13.81 -8.78
N LEU A 43 -19.82 -12.67 -8.89
CA LEU A 43 -19.18 -11.35 -8.79
C LEU A 43 -18.66 -11.07 -7.37
N ALA A 44 -19.40 -11.48 -6.33
CA ALA A 44 -19.00 -11.36 -4.93
C ALA A 44 -17.75 -12.20 -4.64
N SER A 45 -17.74 -13.48 -5.02
CA SER A 45 -16.59 -14.38 -4.84
C SER A 45 -15.35 -13.88 -5.58
N ARG A 46 -15.50 -13.38 -6.81
CA ARG A 46 -14.39 -12.77 -7.55
C ARG A 46 -13.86 -11.51 -6.86
N LEU A 47 -14.73 -10.67 -6.31
CA LEU A 47 -14.31 -9.48 -5.58
C LEU A 47 -13.62 -9.83 -4.26
N ALA A 48 -14.04 -10.90 -3.59
CA ALA A 48 -13.39 -11.41 -2.38
C ALA A 48 -11.93 -11.83 -2.66
N ILE A 49 -11.67 -12.52 -3.77
CA ILE A 49 -10.29 -12.85 -4.20
C ILE A 49 -9.43 -11.58 -4.37
N TYR A 50 -9.98 -10.53 -5.00
CA TYR A 50 -9.25 -9.27 -5.16
C TYR A 50 -9.03 -8.54 -3.83
N LEU A 51 -9.95 -8.64 -2.88
CA LEU A 51 -9.80 -8.08 -1.54
C LEU A 51 -8.68 -8.79 -0.78
N GLU A 52 -8.67 -10.12 -0.79
CA GLU A 52 -7.62 -10.95 -0.17
C GLU A 52 -6.25 -10.67 -0.79
N GLU A 53 -6.17 -10.53 -2.12
CA GLU A 53 -4.94 -10.15 -2.82
C GLU A 53 -4.45 -8.76 -2.37
N ALA A 54 -5.37 -7.79 -2.22
CA ALA A 54 -5.04 -6.44 -1.76
C ALA A 54 -4.55 -6.42 -0.30
N GLU A 55 -5.13 -7.24 0.58
CA GLU A 55 -4.70 -7.36 1.97
C GLU A 55 -3.34 -8.06 2.07
N THR A 56 -3.15 -9.14 1.32
CA THR A 56 -1.88 -9.89 1.25
C THR A 56 -0.74 -9.03 0.71
N THR A 57 -1.01 -8.17 -0.27
CA THR A 57 0.02 -7.26 -0.79
C THR A 57 0.37 -6.15 0.20
N SER A 58 -0.57 -5.72 1.04
CA SER A 58 -0.29 -4.75 2.12
C SER A 58 0.70 -5.30 3.14
N THR A 59 0.59 -6.57 3.54
CA THR A 59 1.55 -7.18 4.49
C THR A 59 2.96 -7.29 3.89
N ARG A 60 3.07 -7.53 2.58
CA ARG A 60 4.36 -7.52 1.86
C ARG A 60 5.02 -6.14 1.87
N VAL A 61 4.23 -5.06 1.78
CA VAL A 61 4.75 -3.68 1.88
C VAL A 61 5.35 -3.43 3.26
N ASP A 62 4.66 -3.87 4.33
CA ASP A 62 5.15 -3.69 5.69
C ASP A 62 6.44 -4.48 5.93
N ALA A 63 6.51 -5.72 5.43
CA ALA A 63 7.74 -6.52 5.47
C ALA A 63 8.90 -5.85 4.71
N ALA A 64 8.64 -5.32 3.50
CA ALA A 64 9.67 -4.62 2.72
C ALA A 64 10.14 -3.33 3.41
N ARG A 65 9.23 -2.57 4.03
CA ARG A 65 9.57 -1.39 4.83
C ARG A 65 10.38 -1.74 6.08
N ALA A 66 10.07 -2.84 6.74
CA ALA A 66 10.85 -3.31 7.89
C ALA A 66 12.27 -3.70 7.47
N HIS A 67 12.43 -4.45 6.38
CA HIS A 67 13.73 -4.82 5.82
C HIS A 67 14.55 -3.59 5.41
N ARG A 68 13.92 -2.61 4.73
CA ARG A 68 14.54 -1.32 4.42
C ARG A 68 15.05 -0.59 5.67
N ARG A 69 14.24 -0.52 6.73
CA ARG A 69 14.65 0.14 8.00
C ARG A 69 15.83 -0.57 8.65
N GLU A 70 15.88 -1.89 8.57
CA GLU A 70 17.02 -2.68 9.04
C GLU A 70 18.30 -2.30 8.27
N ARG A 71 18.26 -2.27 6.93
CA ARG A 71 19.40 -1.89 6.10
C ARG A 71 19.85 -0.45 6.31
N ALA A 72 18.91 0.49 6.44
CA ALA A 72 19.23 1.88 6.78
C ALA A 72 19.90 1.99 8.15
N THR A 73 19.56 1.11 9.09
CA THR A 73 20.19 1.07 10.42
C THR A 73 21.61 0.51 10.34
N ARG A 74 21.84 -0.56 9.58
CA ARG A 74 23.19 -1.08 9.31
C ARG A 74 24.08 -0.05 8.64
N LEU A 75 23.56 0.66 7.63
CA LEU A 75 24.29 1.73 6.95
C LEU A 75 24.66 2.86 7.91
N ARG A 76 23.75 3.28 8.81
CA ARG A 76 24.07 4.27 9.85
C ARG A 76 25.22 3.80 10.73
N GLN A 77 25.19 2.55 11.18
CA GLN A 77 26.25 1.99 12.02
C GLN A 77 27.60 1.96 11.28
N ALA A 78 27.61 1.48 10.04
CA ALA A 78 28.82 1.45 9.20
C ALA A 78 29.35 2.87 8.93
N SER A 79 28.46 3.81 8.57
CA SER A 79 28.83 5.21 8.32
C SER A 79 29.37 5.93 9.55
N THR A 80 28.87 5.60 10.74
CA THR A 80 29.40 6.13 12.00
C THR A 80 30.78 5.57 12.27
N ARG A 81 31.00 4.26 12.10
CA ARG A 81 32.31 3.63 12.23
C ARG A 81 33.33 4.24 11.25
N LEU A 82 32.92 4.42 9.99
CA LEU A 82 33.75 5.11 9.00
C LEU A 82 34.11 6.52 9.46
N GLY A 83 33.17 7.26 10.05
CA GLY A 83 33.47 8.58 10.63
C GLY A 83 34.57 8.53 11.70
N VAL A 84 34.48 7.60 12.63
CA VAL A 84 35.49 7.41 13.69
C VAL A 84 36.85 7.02 13.11
N GLU A 85 36.89 6.05 12.21
CA GLU A 85 38.14 5.58 11.60
C GLU A 85 38.81 6.65 10.73
N LEU A 86 38.02 7.54 10.11
CA LEU A 86 38.56 8.71 9.41
C LEU A 86 39.24 9.68 10.37
N GLU A 87 38.66 9.92 11.55
CA GLU A 87 39.24 10.80 12.58
C GLU A 87 40.48 10.17 13.23
N GLU A 88 40.51 8.85 13.40
CA GLU A 88 41.62 8.15 14.07
C GLU A 88 42.80 7.84 13.15
N ARG A 89 42.56 7.54 11.87
CA ARG A 89 43.61 7.06 10.95
C ARG A 89 44.12 8.10 9.97
N LEU A 90 43.36 9.16 9.68
CA LEU A 90 43.80 10.19 8.73
C LEU A 90 44.37 11.42 9.46
N ALA A 91 45.27 12.12 8.77
CA ALA A 91 45.72 13.42 9.24
C ALA A 91 44.51 14.38 9.33
N PRO A 92 44.47 15.30 10.30
CA PRO A 92 43.34 16.21 10.48
C PRO A 92 42.96 17.01 9.22
N GLU A 93 43.96 17.39 8.41
CA GLU A 93 43.77 18.12 7.15
C GLU A 93 43.01 17.27 6.11
N ASP A 94 43.32 15.98 6.03
CA ASP A 94 42.68 15.03 5.12
C ASP A 94 41.26 14.67 5.60
N ALA A 95 41.06 14.52 6.91
CA ALA A 95 39.77 14.22 7.52
C ALA A 95 38.78 15.39 7.38
N ALA A 96 39.25 16.64 7.49
CA ALA A 96 38.41 17.84 7.39
C ALA A 96 37.67 17.93 6.05
N GLY A 97 38.28 17.49 4.95
CA GLY A 97 37.65 17.43 3.62
C GLY A 97 36.52 16.40 3.48
N LEU A 98 36.37 15.52 4.46
CA LEU A 98 35.39 14.41 4.50
C LEU A 98 34.28 14.64 5.53
N VAL A 99 34.33 15.75 6.27
CA VAL A 99 33.27 16.19 7.17
C VAL A 99 32.14 16.81 6.36
N VAL A 100 30.92 16.32 6.57
CA VAL A 100 29.73 16.79 5.86
C VAL A 100 28.70 17.31 6.85
N GLY A 101 28.05 18.43 6.51
CA GLY A 101 27.12 19.11 7.40
C GLY A 101 25.89 18.27 7.80
N LEU A 102 25.31 18.61 8.96
CA LEU A 102 24.25 17.87 9.68
C LEU A 102 22.91 17.67 8.93
N ARG A 103 22.78 18.17 7.69
CA ARG A 103 21.52 18.12 6.92
C ARG A 103 21.44 16.98 5.92
N LEU A 104 22.53 16.25 5.71
CA LEU A 104 22.52 15.12 4.77
C LEU A 104 22.05 13.84 5.45
N SER A 105 21.35 13.02 4.66
CA SER A 105 21.00 11.67 5.07
C SER A 105 22.26 10.79 5.21
N PRO A 106 22.24 9.75 6.06
CA PRO A 106 23.39 8.88 6.26
C PRO A 106 23.94 8.30 4.95
N ASP A 107 23.09 7.89 4.01
CA ASP A 107 23.51 7.37 2.70
C ASP A 107 24.24 8.41 1.85
N ALA A 108 23.77 9.67 1.84
CA ALA A 108 24.43 10.75 1.13
C ALA A 108 25.80 11.07 1.75
N VAL A 109 25.89 11.07 3.07
CA VAL A 109 27.16 11.25 3.81
C VAL A 109 28.13 10.11 3.50
N THR A 110 27.68 8.86 3.57
CA THR A 110 28.54 7.70 3.29
C THR A 110 29.03 7.71 1.85
N ARG A 111 28.15 7.92 0.86
CA ARG A 111 28.54 8.01 -0.56
C ARG A 111 29.53 9.15 -0.78
N PHE A 112 29.31 10.30 -0.17
CA PHE A 112 30.23 11.44 -0.27
C PHE A 112 31.63 11.08 0.23
N ARG A 113 31.71 10.51 1.43
CA ARG A 113 32.98 10.11 2.06
C ARG A 113 33.72 9.10 1.18
N LEU A 114 33.07 7.99 0.84
CA LEU A 114 33.66 6.93 0.04
C LEU A 114 34.16 7.43 -1.33
N LYS A 115 33.37 8.26 -2.02
CA LYS A 115 33.74 8.82 -3.33
C LYS A 115 34.98 9.72 -3.28
N ARG A 116 35.28 10.30 -2.12
CA ARG A 116 36.37 11.25 -1.92
C ARG A 116 37.64 10.61 -1.36
N LEU A 117 37.58 9.35 -0.92
CA LEU A 117 38.77 8.62 -0.49
C LEU A 117 39.70 8.39 -1.66
N THR A 118 40.99 8.68 -1.45
CA THR A 118 42.04 8.22 -2.36
C THR A 118 42.26 6.73 -2.19
N GLU A 119 42.94 6.09 -3.15
CA GLU A 119 43.27 4.66 -3.07
C GLU A 119 44.09 4.31 -1.82
N ALA A 120 45.04 5.17 -1.44
CA ALA A 120 45.84 5.01 -0.24
C ALA A 120 44.99 5.11 1.05
N GLN A 121 44.06 6.07 1.10
CA GLN A 121 43.14 6.22 2.25
C GLN A 121 42.17 5.04 2.33
N ARG A 122 41.70 4.54 1.18
CA ARG A 122 40.82 3.37 1.11
C ARG A 122 41.53 2.11 1.60
N ALA A 123 42.80 1.92 1.21
CA ALA A 123 43.63 0.84 1.73
C ALA A 123 43.84 0.93 3.26
N LEU A 124 43.99 2.14 3.80
CA LEU A 124 44.15 2.37 5.25
C LEU A 124 42.87 2.08 6.05
N LEU A 125 41.71 2.42 5.48
CA LEU A 125 40.39 2.22 6.10
C LEU A 125 39.89 0.78 5.91
N GLY A 126 40.40 0.08 4.89
CA GLY A 126 40.22 -1.35 4.65
C GLY A 126 38.77 -1.81 4.78
N GLU A 127 38.55 -2.74 5.70
CA GLU A 127 37.26 -3.42 5.93
C GLU A 127 36.09 -2.44 6.19
N VAL A 128 36.33 -1.29 6.82
CA VAL A 128 35.26 -0.35 7.16
C VAL A 128 34.73 0.40 5.93
N ALA A 129 35.59 0.67 4.95
CA ALA A 129 35.16 1.21 3.68
C ALA A 129 34.31 0.18 2.93
N ASP A 130 34.77 -1.08 2.85
CA ASP A 130 34.07 -2.18 2.19
C ASP A 130 32.71 -2.51 2.84
N ASP A 131 32.64 -2.48 4.17
CA ASP A 131 31.40 -2.59 4.95
C ASP A 131 30.39 -1.52 4.56
N CYS A 132 30.84 -0.27 4.40
CA CYS A 132 29.99 0.85 4.00
C CYS A 132 29.45 0.67 2.58
N GLU A 133 30.28 0.22 1.64
CA GLU A 133 29.85 -0.01 0.24
C GLU A 133 28.81 -1.11 0.15
N ARG A 134 29.06 -2.21 0.87
CA ARG A 134 28.11 -3.32 0.99
C ARG A 134 26.81 -2.86 1.64
N ALA A 135 26.87 -2.10 2.73
CA ALA A 135 25.67 -1.58 3.38
C ALA A 135 24.87 -0.60 2.49
N LEU A 136 25.55 0.20 1.66
CA LEU A 136 24.90 1.05 0.66
C LEU A 136 24.18 0.21 -0.40
N LEU A 137 24.85 -0.78 -0.97
CA LEU A 137 24.26 -1.67 -1.98
C LEU A 137 23.06 -2.44 -1.41
N GLU A 138 23.18 -2.96 -0.18
CA GLU A 138 22.08 -3.64 0.50
C GLU A 138 20.87 -2.72 0.75
N LEU A 139 21.11 -1.43 1.06
CA LEU A 139 20.05 -0.44 1.21
C LEU A 139 19.40 -0.10 -0.13
N GLU A 140 20.17 0.08 -1.20
CA GLU A 140 19.66 0.34 -2.55
C GLU A 140 18.74 -0.79 -3.01
N VAL A 141 19.17 -2.05 -2.86
CA VAL A 141 18.35 -3.23 -3.17
C VAL A 141 17.09 -3.28 -2.30
N ALA A 142 17.16 -2.87 -1.03
CA ALA A 142 16.00 -2.84 -0.15
C ALA A 142 15.02 -1.69 -0.50
N ASP A 143 15.54 -0.55 -0.95
CA ASP A 143 14.76 0.59 -1.44
C ASP A 143 13.97 0.20 -2.69
N ASP A 144 14.62 -0.44 -3.66
CA ASP A 144 13.98 -0.93 -4.90
C ASP A 144 12.86 -1.93 -4.58
N ARG A 145 13.13 -2.92 -3.72
CA ARG A 145 12.12 -3.90 -3.29
C ARG A 145 10.94 -3.25 -2.56
N ALA A 146 11.20 -2.23 -1.74
CA ALA A 146 10.14 -1.50 -1.05
C ALA A 146 9.28 -0.67 -2.01
N LEU A 147 9.90 -0.07 -3.04
CA LEU A 147 9.21 0.64 -4.11
C LEU A 147 8.36 -0.31 -4.96
N GLU A 148 8.92 -1.43 -5.41
CA GLU A 148 8.20 -2.47 -6.15
C GLU A 148 7.00 -3.01 -5.37
N ALA A 149 7.19 -3.37 -4.09
CA ALA A 149 6.11 -3.84 -3.23
C ALA A 149 5.00 -2.78 -3.08
N THR A 150 5.38 -1.52 -2.90
CA THR A 150 4.42 -0.40 -2.76
C THR A 150 3.65 -0.17 -4.06
N ALA A 151 4.33 -0.19 -5.21
CA ALA A 151 3.71 -0.04 -6.52
C ALA A 151 2.73 -1.18 -6.81
N HIS A 152 3.14 -2.43 -6.54
CA HIS A 152 2.30 -3.59 -6.71
C HIS A 152 1.05 -3.53 -5.80
N ALA A 153 1.22 -3.24 -4.51
CA ALA A 153 0.09 -3.09 -3.59
C ALA A 153 -0.86 -1.95 -4.00
N PHE A 154 -0.33 -0.85 -4.53
CA PHE A 154 -1.14 0.23 -5.07
C PHE A 154 -2.03 -0.25 -6.23
N VAL A 155 -1.44 -0.92 -7.22
CA VAL A 155 -2.17 -1.44 -8.40
C VAL A 155 -3.25 -2.44 -7.99
N THR A 156 -2.93 -3.37 -7.10
CA THR A 156 -3.89 -4.38 -6.60
C THR A 156 -5.05 -3.72 -5.86
N ARG A 157 -4.76 -2.75 -5.00
CA ARG A 157 -5.80 -1.98 -4.28
C ARG A 157 -6.70 -1.20 -5.24
N VAL A 158 -6.13 -0.51 -6.23
CA VAL A 158 -6.92 0.23 -7.24
C VAL A 158 -7.83 -0.72 -8.00
N ARG A 159 -7.32 -1.88 -8.43
CA ARG A 159 -8.11 -2.91 -9.11
C ARG A 159 -9.28 -3.40 -8.26
N ALA A 160 -9.07 -3.70 -6.98
CA ALA A 160 -10.14 -4.12 -6.08
C ALA A 160 -11.22 -3.04 -5.92
N LEU A 161 -10.81 -1.77 -5.78
CA LEU A 161 -11.72 -0.63 -5.68
C LEU A 161 -12.53 -0.43 -6.96
N ASP A 162 -11.91 -0.47 -8.13
CA ASP A 162 -12.59 -0.31 -9.42
C ASP A 162 -13.64 -1.41 -9.65
N ARG A 163 -13.29 -2.65 -9.31
CA ARG A 163 -14.22 -3.79 -9.35
C ARG A 163 -15.36 -3.62 -8.36
N ALA A 164 -15.10 -3.14 -7.14
CA ALA A 164 -16.15 -2.83 -6.18
C ALA A 164 -17.08 -1.70 -6.67
N HIS A 165 -16.54 -0.68 -7.32
CA HIS A 165 -17.34 0.39 -7.93
C HIS A 165 -18.22 -0.12 -9.08
N ALA A 166 -17.68 -1.01 -9.93
CA ALA A 166 -18.45 -1.67 -10.97
C ALA A 166 -19.58 -2.52 -10.39
N LEU A 167 -19.28 -3.34 -9.37
CA LEU A 167 -20.28 -4.17 -8.69
C LEU A 167 -21.36 -3.33 -8.01
N ARG A 168 -21.03 -2.21 -7.37
CA ARG A 168 -22.06 -1.28 -6.83
C ARG A 168 -23.06 -0.81 -7.89
N ARG A 169 -22.59 -0.46 -9.09
CA ARG A 169 -23.50 -0.07 -10.19
C ARG A 169 -24.39 -1.23 -10.61
N GLN A 170 -23.84 -2.43 -10.64
CA GLN A 170 -24.61 -3.64 -10.96
C GLN A 170 -25.65 -3.96 -9.86
N LEU A 171 -25.26 -3.92 -8.59
CA LEU A 171 -26.16 -4.11 -7.45
C LEU A 171 -27.34 -3.15 -7.47
N GLN A 172 -27.14 -1.89 -7.87
CA GLN A 172 -28.25 -0.93 -7.98
C GLN A 172 -29.26 -1.31 -9.07
N ARG A 173 -28.79 -1.87 -10.21
CA ARG A 173 -29.66 -2.35 -11.30
C ARG A 173 -30.40 -3.62 -10.90
N ASP A 174 -29.66 -4.58 -10.34
CA ASP A 174 -30.22 -5.87 -9.92
C ASP A 174 -31.20 -5.69 -8.76
N LYS A 175 -30.90 -4.79 -7.80
CA LYS A 175 -31.84 -4.38 -6.74
C LYS A 175 -33.18 -3.91 -7.29
N ASN A 176 -33.18 -3.05 -8.31
CA ASN A 176 -34.42 -2.55 -8.90
C ASN A 176 -35.20 -3.68 -9.59
N THR A 177 -34.51 -4.61 -10.24
CA THR A 177 -35.12 -5.78 -10.89
C THR A 177 -35.76 -6.72 -9.85
N ILE A 178 -35.04 -7.01 -8.76
CA ILE A 178 -35.55 -7.83 -7.65
C ILE A 178 -36.78 -7.16 -7.01
N LEU A 179 -36.72 -5.86 -6.75
CA LEU A 179 -37.86 -5.12 -6.18
C LEU A 179 -39.10 -5.12 -7.08
N ALA A 180 -38.92 -5.15 -8.40
CA ALA A 180 -40.04 -5.21 -9.35
C ALA A 180 -40.69 -6.60 -9.40
N ALA A 181 -39.94 -7.67 -9.08
CA ALA A 181 -40.43 -9.04 -9.05
C ALA A 181 -41.08 -9.43 -7.71
N LEU A 182 -40.73 -8.74 -6.62
CA LEU A 182 -41.24 -9.02 -5.28
C LEU A 182 -42.58 -8.31 -5.03
N PRO A 183 -43.51 -8.93 -4.27
CA PRO A 183 -44.71 -8.24 -3.79
C PRO A 183 -44.34 -7.01 -2.96
N VAL A 184 -45.06 -5.90 -3.17
CA VAL A 184 -44.75 -4.55 -2.64
C VAL A 184 -44.62 -4.53 -1.12
N ASP A 185 -45.40 -5.35 -0.42
CA ASP A 185 -45.47 -5.42 1.05
C ASP A 185 -44.77 -6.67 1.64
N SER A 186 -43.98 -7.37 0.84
CA SER A 186 -43.24 -8.55 1.34
C SER A 186 -42.08 -8.15 2.27
N VAL A 187 -41.78 -9.02 3.24
CA VAL A 187 -40.61 -8.89 4.14
C VAL A 187 -39.31 -8.84 3.32
N ALA A 188 -39.23 -9.62 2.24
CA ALA A 188 -38.11 -9.61 1.30
C ALA A 188 -37.95 -8.23 0.63
N ALA A 189 -39.03 -7.63 0.12
CA ALA A 189 -38.97 -6.28 -0.45
C ALA A 189 -38.52 -5.23 0.58
N ALA A 190 -38.99 -5.33 1.83
CA ALA A 190 -38.54 -4.45 2.90
C ALA A 190 -37.04 -4.61 3.22
N ARG A 191 -36.51 -5.84 3.23
CA ARG A 191 -35.07 -6.11 3.39
C ARG A 191 -34.28 -5.52 2.22
N VAL A 192 -34.65 -5.83 0.98
CA VAL A 192 -34.01 -5.30 -0.23
C VAL A 192 -33.99 -3.77 -0.25
N ARG A 193 -35.08 -3.10 0.15
CA ARG A 193 -35.15 -1.63 0.23
C ARG A 193 -34.14 -1.05 1.22
N ARG A 194 -33.92 -1.68 2.38
CA ARG A 194 -32.99 -1.21 3.44
C ARG A 194 -31.53 -1.16 2.98
N TYR A 195 -31.14 -1.96 1.98
CA TYR A 195 -29.76 -1.95 1.49
C TYR A 195 -29.46 -0.73 0.63
N VAL A 196 -28.69 0.20 1.18
CA VAL A 196 -28.30 1.43 0.50
C VAL A 196 -27.10 1.16 -0.40
N VAL A 197 -27.34 1.07 -1.71
CA VAL A 197 -26.27 1.05 -2.71
C VAL A 197 -25.99 2.50 -3.13
N ARG A 198 -25.26 3.25 -2.30
CA ARG A 198 -24.81 4.60 -2.65
C ARG A 198 -23.74 4.49 -3.76
N THR A 199 -24.13 4.75 -5.00
CA THR A 199 -23.18 5.01 -6.08
C THR A 199 -22.71 6.46 -5.98
N ARG A 200 -21.49 6.70 -5.50
CA ARG A 200 -20.82 7.98 -5.77
C ARG A 200 -20.60 8.08 -7.28
N SER A 201 -20.92 9.22 -7.88
CA SER A 201 -20.57 9.48 -9.28
C SER A 201 -19.05 9.45 -9.44
N ALA A 202 -18.58 8.98 -10.60
CA ALA A 202 -17.15 8.89 -10.92
C ALA A 202 -16.42 10.24 -10.84
N GLU A 203 -17.13 11.35 -11.11
CA GLU A 203 -16.61 12.73 -10.96
C GLU A 203 -16.10 13.06 -9.55
N SER A 204 -16.70 12.45 -8.51
CA SER A 204 -16.31 12.70 -7.13
C SER A 204 -15.03 11.99 -6.69
N PHE A 205 -14.52 11.05 -7.49
CA PHE A 205 -13.26 10.34 -7.24
C PHE A 205 -12.08 11.00 -7.94
N GLY A 206 -12.24 11.42 -9.20
CA GLY A 206 -11.20 12.14 -9.95
C GLY A 206 -10.74 13.42 -9.25
N ARG A 207 -11.68 14.26 -8.80
CA ARG A 207 -11.35 15.52 -8.08
C ARG A 207 -10.63 15.33 -6.75
N ARG A 208 -10.76 14.17 -6.08
CA ARG A 208 -10.07 13.93 -4.80
C ARG A 208 -8.68 13.35 -4.97
N VAL A 209 -8.43 12.59 -6.04
CA VAL A 209 -7.07 12.12 -6.35
C VAL A 209 -6.20 13.30 -6.77
N GLU A 210 -6.75 14.30 -7.46
CA GLU A 210 -6.06 15.56 -7.76
C GLU A 210 -5.78 16.42 -6.52
N LEU A 211 -6.68 16.42 -5.52
CA LEU A 211 -6.49 17.16 -4.26
C LEU A 211 -5.56 16.47 -3.26
N ASP A 212 -5.43 15.14 -3.32
CA ASP A 212 -4.49 14.38 -2.47
C ASP A 212 -3.07 14.31 -3.10
N ALA A 213 -2.92 14.74 -4.37
CA ALA A 213 -1.66 14.76 -5.12
C ALA A 213 -1.06 16.17 -5.30
N ALA A 214 -1.76 17.22 -4.83
CA ALA A 214 -1.33 18.62 -4.81
C ALA A 214 -0.98 19.04 -3.37
#